data_AF-A0A9D9XPF3-F1
#
_entry.id   AF-A0A9D9XPF3-F1
#
_cell.length_a   1.000
_cell.length_b   1.000
_cell.length_c   1.000
_cell.angle_alpha   90.00
_cell.angle_beta   90.00
_cell.angle_gamma   90.00
#
_symmetry.space_group_name_H-M   'P 1'
#
loop_
_entity.id
_entity.type
_entity.pdbx_description
1 polymer ?
#
loop_
_entity_poly.entity_id
_entity_poly.type
_entity_poly.pdbx_seq_one_letter_code
_entity_poly.pdbx_strand_id
1 'polypeptide(L)'
;MKKIFTLSSVFVLAIVLLSSCYRDNTIVTGNQNHWLNKEQGEVVYSDSYCNYYIVETYYGYNVIRSYGGYKPSEGTIVYGNFSSRGTRDMYNYSGDFVFTGTVTDYWLTYTEAQDALDYYCPIYGKGDGAKRVFKVSSIKKK
;
A
#
# COMPACT_ATOMS: atom_id res chain seq x y z
N MET A 1 4.40 50.90 29.13
CA MET A 1 4.80 50.61 27.75
C MET A 1 5.73 49.38 27.55
N LYS A 2 6.18 48.67 28.60
CA LYS A 2 7.06 47.48 28.44
C LYS A 2 6.34 46.14 28.12
N LYS A 3 5.03 46.04 28.42
CA LYS A 3 4.24 44.82 28.22
C LYS A 3 3.85 44.54 26.76
N ILE A 4 3.86 45.57 25.90
CA ILE A 4 3.49 45.44 24.49
C ILE A 4 4.66 44.81 23.70
N PHE A 5 5.89 45.23 24.00
CA PHE A 5 7.10 44.68 23.36
C PHE A 5 7.35 43.21 23.67
N THR A 6 6.95 42.74 24.85
CA THR A 6 7.07 41.32 25.25
C THR A 6 6.03 40.43 24.59
N LEU A 7 4.86 40.98 24.23
CA LEU A 7 3.82 40.21 23.55
C LEU A 7 4.17 40.00 22.06
N SER A 8 4.74 41.03 21.41
CA SER A 8 5.18 40.96 20.01
C SER A 8 6.30 39.94 19.80
N SER A 9 7.27 39.85 20.71
CA SER A 9 8.38 38.89 20.59
C SER A 9 7.93 37.44 20.72
N VAL A 10 6.98 37.15 21.62
CA VAL A 10 6.39 35.80 21.75
C VAL A 10 5.61 35.42 20.50
N PHE A 11 4.87 36.35 19.91
CA PHE A 11 4.08 36.10 18.71
C PHE A 11 4.97 35.80 17.49
N VAL A 12 6.06 36.54 17.31
CA VAL A 12 7.04 36.28 16.25
C VAL A 12 7.72 34.92 16.45
N LEU A 13 8.08 34.56 17.68
CA LEU A 13 8.69 33.26 17.98
C LEU A 13 7.73 32.09 17.66
N ALA A 14 6.44 32.24 17.97
CA ALA A 14 5.42 31.25 17.66
C ALA A 14 5.24 31.05 16.15
N ILE A 15 5.26 32.12 15.35
CA ILE A 15 5.16 32.04 13.88
C ILE A 15 6.38 31.30 13.30
N VAL A 16 7.59 31.58 13.79
CA VAL A 16 8.81 30.90 13.32
C VAL A 16 8.76 29.41 13.64
N LEU A 17 8.36 29.03 14.86
CA LEU A 17 8.27 27.63 15.26
C LEU A 17 7.19 26.87 14.47
N LEU A 18 6.03 27.48 14.24
CA LEU A 18 4.92 26.84 13.51
C LEU A 18 5.19 26.79 11.99
N SER A 19 6.05 27.67 11.46
CA SER A 19 6.46 27.63 10.05
C SER A 19 7.39 26.47 9.68
N SER A 20 7.99 25.81 10.68
CA SER A 20 8.90 24.68 10.47
C SER A 20 8.18 23.37 10.16
N CYS A 21 6.89 23.26 10.47
CA CYS A 21 6.07 22.10 10.13
C CYS A 21 5.54 22.23 8.70
N TYR A 22 6.36 21.89 7.71
CA TYR A 22 5.87 21.64 6.36
C TYR A 22 5.58 20.15 6.18
N ARG A 23 4.48 19.84 5.49
CA ARG A 23 4.20 18.47 5.06
C ARG A 23 5.11 18.16 3.87
N ASP A 24 6.12 17.33 4.10
CA ASP A 24 6.95 16.82 3.01
C ASP A 24 6.08 15.91 2.10
N ASN A 25 5.83 16.38 0.88
CA ASN A 25 5.08 15.67 -0.15
C ASN A 25 6.02 15.10 -1.23
N THR A 26 7.34 15.04 -0.98
CA THR A 26 8.25 14.39 -1.90
C THR A 26 7.92 12.90 -1.94
N ILE A 27 7.73 12.35 -3.15
CA ILE A 27 7.61 10.91 -3.34
C ILE A 27 8.94 10.34 -2.87
N VAL A 28 8.90 9.64 -1.74
CA VAL A 28 10.08 9.15 -1.03
C VAL A 28 10.61 7.92 -1.77
N THR A 29 11.13 8.09 -2.98
CA THR A 29 11.73 7.00 -3.75
C THR A 29 13.07 6.55 -3.18
N GLY A 30 13.68 7.31 -2.26
CA GLY A 30 15.04 7.05 -1.74
C GLY A 30 15.19 6.87 -0.23
N ASN A 31 14.13 6.93 0.57
CA ASN A 31 14.23 6.70 2.02
C ASN A 31 13.39 5.48 2.43
N GLN A 32 14.05 4.32 2.42
CA GLN A 32 13.49 3.03 2.81
C GLN A 32 12.83 3.07 4.20
N ASN A 33 13.38 3.82 5.15
CA ASN A 33 12.84 3.92 6.51
C ASN A 33 11.42 4.51 6.53
N HIS A 34 11.06 5.36 5.57
CA HIS A 34 9.68 5.85 5.45
C HIS A 34 8.70 4.69 5.22
N TRP A 35 9.07 3.76 4.34
CA TRP A 35 8.25 2.64 3.91
C TRP A 35 8.21 1.50 4.92
N LEU A 36 9.33 1.21 5.60
CA LEU A 36 9.37 0.16 6.61
C LEU A 36 8.49 0.44 7.83
N ASN A 37 8.07 1.69 8.03
CA ASN A 37 7.09 2.08 9.04
C ASN A 37 5.63 1.96 8.56
N LYS A 38 5.40 1.48 7.33
CA LYS A 38 4.06 1.26 6.75
C LYS A 38 3.62 -0.20 6.94
N GLU A 39 2.37 -0.48 6.57
CA GLU A 39 1.83 -1.84 6.63
C GLU A 39 2.64 -2.75 5.69
N GLN A 40 3.11 -3.88 6.22
CA GLN A 40 3.81 -4.91 5.46
C GLN A 40 2.81 -5.90 4.86
N GLY A 41 3.03 -6.31 3.62
CA GLY A 41 2.30 -7.38 2.97
C GLY A 41 3.20 -8.24 2.08
N GLU A 42 2.71 -9.42 1.73
CA GLU A 42 3.32 -10.31 0.73
C GLU A 42 2.34 -10.54 -0.41
N VAL A 43 2.84 -10.48 -1.63
CA VAL A 43 2.05 -10.84 -2.81
C VAL A 43 1.84 -12.35 -2.82
N VAL A 44 0.62 -12.79 -2.54
CA VAL A 44 0.25 -14.20 -2.46
C VAL A 44 -0.38 -14.73 -3.75
N TYR A 45 -0.75 -13.84 -4.66
CA TYR A 45 -1.23 -14.23 -5.99
C TYR A 45 -0.94 -13.15 -7.03
N SER A 46 -0.39 -13.54 -8.18
CA SER A 46 -0.19 -12.64 -9.32
C SER A 46 -0.09 -13.43 -10.62
N ASP A 47 -0.97 -13.13 -11.59
CA ASP A 47 -1.05 -13.86 -12.86
C ASP A 47 -0.84 -12.94 -14.08
N SER A 48 -0.10 -13.39 -15.10
CA SER A 48 0.28 -12.56 -16.26
C SER A 48 -0.89 -12.03 -17.10
N TYR A 49 -2.06 -12.66 -17.02
CA TYR A 49 -3.25 -12.30 -17.80
C TYR A 49 -4.16 -11.32 -17.03
N CYS A 50 -3.83 -11.04 -15.77
CA CYS A 50 -4.63 -10.25 -14.87
C CYS A 50 -3.89 -9.01 -14.35
N ASN A 51 -4.50 -7.85 -14.50
CA ASN A 51 -3.99 -6.61 -13.90
C ASN A 51 -4.23 -6.53 -12.38
N TYR A 52 -4.92 -7.51 -11.80
CA TYR A 52 -5.12 -7.62 -10.37
C TYR A 52 -4.16 -8.64 -9.75
N TYR A 53 -3.75 -8.36 -8.53
CA TYR A 53 -2.92 -9.23 -7.70
C TYR A 53 -3.40 -9.13 -6.26
N ILE A 54 -3.05 -10.14 -5.46
CA ILE A 54 -3.48 -10.25 -4.06
C ILE A 54 -2.28 -10.04 -3.15
N VAL A 55 -2.45 -9.18 -2.16
CA VAL A 55 -1.49 -8.97 -1.08
C VAL A 55 -2.11 -9.44 0.23
N GLU A 56 -1.48 -10.40 0.88
CA GLU A 56 -1.82 -10.78 2.25
C GLU A 56 -1.06 -9.87 3.22
N THR A 57 -1.80 -9.21 4.11
CA THR A 57 -1.28 -8.45 5.22
C THR A 57 -1.72 -9.09 6.54
N TYR A 58 -1.33 -8.49 7.66
CA TYR A 58 -1.75 -8.94 8.98
C TYR A 58 -3.28 -8.98 9.13
N TYR A 59 -4.00 -8.04 8.51
CA TYR A 59 -5.45 -7.87 8.66
C TYR A 59 -6.27 -8.73 7.69
N GLY A 60 -5.64 -9.42 6.74
CA GLY A 60 -6.32 -10.24 5.74
C GLY A 60 -5.77 -10.04 4.33
N TYR A 61 -6.61 -10.33 3.34
CA TYR A 61 -6.27 -10.25 1.93
C TYR A 61 -6.72 -8.92 1.33
N ASN A 62 -5.92 -8.39 0.42
CA ASN A 62 -6.15 -7.12 -0.25
C ASN A 62 -6.07 -7.33 -1.75
N VAL A 63 -7.04 -6.79 -2.48
CA VAL A 63 -7.10 -6.86 -3.93
C VAL A 63 -6.57 -5.56 -4.48
N ILE A 64 -5.53 -5.65 -5.31
CA ILE A 64 -4.84 -4.48 -5.83
C ILE A 64 -4.78 -4.54 -7.35
N ARG A 65 -5.19 -3.44 -7.99
CA ARG A 65 -5.07 -3.23 -9.43
C ARG A 65 -3.74 -2.54 -9.76
N SER A 66 -2.97 -3.14 -10.66
CA SER A 66 -1.85 -2.49 -11.35
C SER A 66 -2.34 -1.75 -12.61
N TYR A 67 -1.68 -0.65 -12.96
CA TYR A 67 -1.92 0.08 -14.21
C TYR A 67 -0.71 -0.01 -15.12
N GLY A 68 -0.77 -0.88 -16.14
CA GLY A 68 0.09 -0.87 -17.35
C GLY A 68 1.61 -0.86 -17.18
N GLY A 69 2.10 -0.84 -15.94
CA GLY A 69 3.50 -0.70 -15.57
C GLY A 69 3.91 -1.90 -14.75
N TYR A 70 4.41 -1.67 -13.54
CA TYR A 70 4.87 -2.74 -12.68
C TYR A 70 3.71 -3.49 -11.99
N LYS A 71 3.75 -4.82 -12.06
CA LYS A 71 2.91 -5.71 -11.24
C LYS A 71 3.82 -6.69 -10.53
N PRO A 72 3.81 -6.74 -9.19
CA PRO A 72 4.73 -7.59 -8.47
C PRO A 72 4.41 -9.07 -8.66
N SER A 73 5.46 -9.89 -8.66
CA SER A 73 5.36 -11.35 -8.71
C SER A 73 5.00 -11.92 -7.34
N GLU A 74 4.48 -13.14 -7.32
CA GLU A 74 4.22 -13.88 -6.09
C GLU A 74 5.48 -13.99 -5.22
N GLY A 75 5.31 -13.83 -3.91
CA GLY A 75 6.38 -13.78 -2.92
C GLY A 75 7.06 -12.43 -2.73
N THR A 76 6.74 -11.42 -3.53
CA THR A 76 7.29 -10.07 -3.35
C THR A 76 6.79 -9.48 -2.03
N ILE A 77 7.72 -8.96 -1.23
CA ILE A 77 7.39 -8.22 0.00
C ILE A 77 7.15 -6.76 -0.36
N VAL A 78 6.01 -6.23 0.06
CA VAL A 78 5.58 -4.86 -0.23
C VAL A 78 5.21 -4.11 1.03
N TYR A 79 5.46 -2.81 1.04
CA TYR A 79 5.10 -1.91 2.13
C TYR A 79 4.21 -0.78 1.60
N GLY A 80 3.15 -0.45 2.33
CA GLY A 80 2.23 0.59 1.91
C GLY A 80 1.08 0.80 2.88
N ASN A 81 0.06 1.53 2.44
CA ASN A 81 -1.23 1.53 3.12
C ASN A 81 -2.12 0.55 2.36
N PHE A 82 -2.46 -0.60 2.94
CA PHE A 82 -3.39 -1.56 2.32
C PHE A 82 -4.80 -1.45 2.94
N SER A 83 -4.89 -0.93 4.16
CA SER A 83 -6.10 -0.77 4.96
C SER A 83 -7.09 0.35 4.52
N SER A 84 -7.13 0.71 3.24
CA SER A 84 -8.08 1.71 2.71
C SER A 84 -8.24 1.56 1.19
N ARG A 85 -9.30 2.10 0.57
CA ARG A 85 -9.46 2.11 -0.90
C ARG A 85 -8.77 3.29 -1.58
N GLY A 86 -8.32 3.10 -2.81
CA GLY A 86 -7.79 4.17 -3.66
C GLY A 86 -6.39 3.93 -4.23
N THR A 87 -5.99 4.81 -5.16
CA THR A 87 -4.68 4.81 -5.81
C THR A 87 -3.63 5.40 -4.90
N ARG A 88 -2.50 4.70 -4.77
CA ARG A 88 -1.38 5.11 -3.94
C ARG A 88 -0.09 4.43 -4.35
N ASP A 89 0.99 4.99 -3.84
CA ASP A 89 2.31 4.41 -3.99
C ASP A 89 2.55 3.34 -2.92
N MET A 90 3.31 2.33 -3.33
CA MET A 90 3.70 1.15 -2.58
C MET A 90 5.19 0.93 -2.84
N TYR A 91 5.88 0.40 -1.84
CA TYR A 91 7.30 0.11 -1.95
C TYR A 91 7.52 -1.38 -2.08
N ASN A 92 8.22 -1.77 -3.13
CA ASN A 92 8.71 -3.12 -3.32
C ASN A 92 10.03 -3.28 -2.57
N TYR A 93 10.00 -4.03 -1.47
CA TYR A 93 11.18 -4.28 -0.65
C TYR A 93 12.20 -5.20 -1.34
N SER A 94 11.72 -6.17 -2.12
CA SER A 94 12.58 -7.11 -2.84
C SER A 94 13.33 -6.43 -4.00
N GLY A 95 12.71 -5.44 -4.63
CA GLY A 95 13.26 -4.71 -5.78
C GLY A 95 13.88 -3.34 -5.44
N ASP A 96 13.66 -2.83 -4.23
CA ASP A 96 14.08 -1.50 -3.77
C ASP A 96 13.58 -0.35 -4.67
N PHE A 97 12.27 -0.35 -4.97
CA PHE A 97 11.67 0.75 -5.73
C PHE A 97 10.20 0.98 -5.35
N VAL A 98 9.72 2.18 -5.66
CA VAL A 98 8.33 2.59 -5.45
C VAL A 98 7.52 2.38 -6.73
N PHE A 99 6.30 1.88 -6.60
CA PHE A 99 5.37 1.69 -7.69
C PHE A 99 3.94 2.03 -7.26
N THR A 100 3.07 2.30 -8.21
CA THR A 100 1.69 2.73 -7.93
C THR A 100 0.69 1.61 -8.18
N GLY A 101 -0.31 1.49 -7.30
CA GLY A 101 -1.45 0.59 -7.46
C GLY A 101 -2.73 1.17 -6.87
N THR A 102 -3.89 0.65 -7.28
CA THR A 102 -5.18 0.94 -6.63
C THR A 102 -5.58 -0.22 -5.76
N VAL A 103 -5.69 0.00 -4.44
CA VAL A 103 -6.36 -0.94 -3.55
C VAL A 103 -7.86 -0.84 -3.80
N THR A 104 -8.45 -1.90 -4.34
CA THR A 104 -9.90 -1.96 -4.62
C THR A 104 -10.65 -2.52 -3.45
N ASP A 105 -10.11 -3.54 -2.78
CA ASP A 105 -10.68 -4.17 -1.59
C ASP A 105 -9.59 -4.56 -0.62
N TYR A 106 -9.94 -4.57 0.67
CA TYR A 106 -8.99 -4.73 1.77
C TYR A 106 -9.66 -5.47 2.92
N TRP A 107 -8.83 -6.06 3.80
CA TRP A 107 -9.25 -6.85 4.97
C TRP A 107 -10.24 -7.99 4.63
N LEU A 108 -10.08 -8.57 3.45
CA LEU A 108 -10.91 -9.69 3.03
C LEU A 108 -10.45 -10.98 3.70
N THR A 109 -11.39 -11.88 3.92
CA THR A 109 -11.10 -13.30 4.16
C THR A 109 -10.56 -13.96 2.88
N TYR A 110 -10.00 -15.17 3.02
CA TYR A 110 -9.48 -15.93 1.89
C TYR A 110 -10.54 -16.13 0.80
N THR A 111 -11.76 -16.51 1.19
CA THR A 111 -12.87 -16.77 0.26
C THR A 111 -13.37 -15.49 -0.41
N GLU A 112 -13.51 -14.40 0.34
CA GLU A 112 -13.91 -13.11 -0.25
C GLU A 112 -12.89 -12.58 -1.25
N ALA A 113 -11.60 -12.79 -0.99
CA ALA A 113 -10.54 -12.41 -1.93
C ALA A 113 -10.55 -13.27 -3.20
N GLN A 114 -10.89 -14.56 -3.11
CA GLN A 114 -11.11 -15.40 -4.28
C GLN A 114 -12.30 -14.88 -5.10
N ASP A 115 -13.43 -14.64 -4.45
CA ASP A 115 -14.64 -14.15 -5.11
C ASP A 115 -14.41 -12.78 -5.78
N ALA A 116 -13.74 -11.86 -5.09
CA ALA A 116 -13.38 -10.55 -5.63
C ALA A 116 -12.45 -10.69 -6.84
N LEU A 117 -11.45 -11.57 -6.77
CA LEU A 117 -10.54 -11.80 -7.88
C LEU A 117 -11.24 -12.43 -9.09
N ASP A 118 -12.19 -13.33 -8.88
CA ASP A 118 -12.99 -13.91 -9.96
C ASP A 118 -13.93 -12.86 -10.59
N TYR A 119 -14.44 -11.92 -9.80
CA TYR A 119 -15.22 -10.78 -10.31
C TYR A 119 -14.38 -9.81 -11.15
N TYR A 120 -13.22 -9.39 -10.65
CA TYR A 120 -12.34 -8.44 -11.34
C TYR A 120 -11.55 -9.06 -12.49
N CYS A 121 -11.35 -10.37 -12.42
CA CYS A 121 -10.53 -11.14 -13.32
C CYS A 121 -11.23 -12.44 -13.70
N PRO A 122 -12.33 -12.37 -14.44
CA PRO A 122 -13.04 -13.57 -14.88
C PRO A 122 -12.11 -14.43 -15.72
N ILE A 123 -12.04 -15.72 -15.39
CA ILE A 123 -11.24 -16.68 -16.12
C ILE A 123 -12.02 -17.09 -17.38
N TYR A 124 -11.89 -16.31 -18.47
CA TYR A 124 -12.45 -16.72 -19.74
C TYR A 124 -11.67 -17.93 -20.29
N GLY A 125 -12.29 -19.11 -20.31
CA GLY A 125 -11.77 -20.29 -21.01
C GLY A 125 -10.95 -21.29 -20.18
N LYS A 126 -10.77 -21.12 -18.86
CA LYS A 126 -10.45 -22.27 -17.98
C LYS A 126 -11.77 -22.72 -17.40
N GLY A 127 -12.16 -23.97 -17.66
CA GLY A 127 -13.50 -24.50 -17.40
C GLY A 127 -14.07 -24.18 -16.02
N ASP A 128 -15.40 -24.14 -15.94
CA ASP A 128 -16.17 -23.92 -14.71
C ASP A 128 -15.55 -24.68 -13.53
N GLY A 129 -15.04 -23.94 -12.54
CA GLY A 129 -14.51 -24.50 -11.29
C GLY A 129 -13.00 -24.41 -11.06
N ALA A 130 -12.23 -23.73 -11.91
CA ALA A 130 -10.81 -23.47 -11.64
C ALA A 130 -10.61 -22.49 -10.46
N LYS A 131 -10.58 -23.01 -9.23
CA LYS A 131 -10.29 -22.21 -8.03
C LYS A 131 -8.83 -21.76 -8.02
N ARG A 132 -8.60 -20.45 -7.97
CA ARG A 132 -7.27 -19.87 -7.77
C ARG A 132 -6.78 -20.20 -6.36
N VAL A 133 -5.60 -20.79 -6.24
CA VAL A 133 -4.99 -21.08 -4.94
C VAL A 133 -3.95 -20.01 -4.66
N PHE A 134 -4.06 -19.33 -3.53
CA PHE A 134 -3.06 -18.35 -3.13
C PHE A 134 -1.87 -19.05 -2.49
N LYS A 135 -0.67 -18.53 -2.77
CA LYS A 135 0.55 -18.93 -2.09
C LYS A 135 0.38 -18.70 -0.58
N VAL A 136 0.87 -19.65 0.22
CA VAL A 136 0.96 -19.45 1.68
C VAL A 136 1.95 -18.33 1.96
N SER A 137 1.49 -17.28 2.65
CA SER A 137 2.35 -16.17 3.05
C SER A 137 3.45 -16.63 4.01
N SER A 138 4.66 -16.12 3.78
CA SER A 138 5.82 -16.28 4.67
C SER A 138 5.80 -15.31 5.85
N ILE A 139 4.93 -14.29 5.80
CA ILE A 139 4.76 -13.33 6.88
C ILE A 139 4.05 -14.01 8.06
N LYS A 140 4.72 -14.06 9.21
CA LYS A 140 4.10 -14.54 10.45
C LYS A 140 3.04 -13.54 10.91
N LYS A 141 1.79 -14.00 11.08
CA LYS A 141 0.76 -13.29 11.83
C LYS A 141 1.24 -13.25 13.29
N LYS A 142 1.61 -12.07 13.79
CA LYS A 142 2.10 -11.90 15.16
C LYS A 142 0.95 -11.79 16.14
#